data_AF-A0A328S3S2-F1
#
_entry.id   AF-A0A328S3S2-F1
#
_cell.length_a   1.000
_cell.length_b   1.000
_cell.length_c   1.000
_cell.angle_alpha   90.00
_cell.angle_beta   90.00
_cell.angle_gamma   90.00
#
_symmetry.space_group_name_H-M   'P 1'
#
loop_
_entity.id
_entity.type
_entity.pdbx_description
1 polymer ?
#
loop_
_entity_poly.entity_id
_entity_poly.type
_entity_poly.pdbx_seq_one_letter_code
_entity_poly.pdbx_strand_id
1 'polypeptide(L)' 'MANDDIKIIVFSCNWCCYGGADTAGTSRMQYPPNI' A
#
# COMPACT_ATOMS: atom_id res chain seq x y z
N MET A 1 -10.33 14.57 12.43
CA MET A 1 -10.74 13.34 13.13
C MET A 1 -9.46 12.59 13.43
N ALA A 2 -8.81 12.91 14.55
CA ALA A 2 -7.64 12.16 14.99
C ALA A 2 -8.15 10.94 15.76
N ASN A 3 -8.00 9.75 15.19
CA ASN A 3 -7.93 8.53 15.96
C ASN A 3 -7.24 7.46 15.09
N ASP A 4 -6.01 7.11 15.45
CA ASP A 4 -5.13 6.12 14.82
C ASP A 4 -4.42 6.53 13.52
N ASP A 5 -3.47 7.49 13.62
CA ASP A 5 -2.37 7.64 12.66
C ASP A 5 -1.41 6.43 12.73
N ILE A 6 -1.92 5.24 12.42
CA ILE A 6 -1.14 3.99 12.40
C ILE A 6 -0.14 4.11 11.27
N LYS A 7 1.14 4.22 11.62
CA LYS A 7 2.24 4.25 10.64
C LYS A 7 2.67 2.82 10.36
N ILE A 8 2.39 2.35 9.15
CA ILE A 8 2.84 1.04 8.68
C ILE A 8 4.06 1.26 7.78
N ILE A 9 5.05 0.37 7.90
CA ILE A 9 6.19 0.33 6.97
C ILE A 9 6.18 -1.02 6.27
N VAL A 10 6.39 -1.01 4.95
CA VAL A 10 6.48 -2.22 4.14
C VAL A 10 7.82 -2.34 3.45
N PHE A 11 8.40 -3.53 3.56
CA PHE A 11 9.53 -3.96 2.74
C PHE A 11 8.98 -4.83 1.62
N SER A 12 8.97 -4.27 0.42
CA SER A 12 8.46 -4.92 -0.78
C SER A 12 9.63 -5.35 -1.67
N CYS A 13 9.60 -6.59 -2.18
CA CYS A 13 10.59 -7.01 -3.17
C CYS A 13 10.29 -6.34 -4.53
N ASN A 14 11.36 -5.99 -5.25
CA ASN A 14 11.25 -5.29 -6.53
C ASN A 14 10.46 -6.07 -7.60
N TRP A 15 10.59 -7.39 -7.63
CA TRP A 15 10.17 -8.18 -8.78
C TRP A 15 8.73 -8.70 -8.72
N CYS A 16 8.17 -8.88 -7.52
CA CYS A 16 6.82 -9.42 -7.37
C CYS A 16 5.93 -8.49 -6.56
N CYS A 17 6.33 -8.14 -5.34
CA CYS A 17 5.50 -7.36 -4.44
C CYS A 17 5.31 -5.91 -4.95
N TYR A 18 6.35 -5.28 -5.48
CA TYR A 18 6.25 -3.92 -6.02
C TYR A 18 5.33 -3.89 -7.26
N GLY A 19 5.51 -4.84 -8.19
CA GLY A 19 4.61 -5.00 -9.34
C GLY A 19 3.15 -5.34 -8.94
N GLY A 20 2.95 -6.04 -7.82
CA GLY A 20 1.63 -6.24 -7.23
C GLY A 20 1.00 -4.93 -6.74
N ALA A 21 1.78 -4.05 -6.11
CA ALA A 21 1.33 -2.72 -5.71
C ALA A 21 0.99 -1.84 -6.93
N ASP A 22 1.81 -1.88 -7.99
CA ASP A 22 1.52 -1.22 -9.26
C ASP A 22 0.20 -1.73 -9.89
N THR A 23 -0.01 -3.05 -9.85
CA THR A 23 -1.24 -3.69 -10.37
C THR A 23 -2.48 -3.26 -9.56
N ALA A 24 -2.37 -3.20 -8.23
CA ALA A 24 -3.45 -2.71 -7.38
C ALA A 24 -3.79 -1.24 -7.69
N GLY A 25 -2.77 -0.40 -7.94
CA GLY A 25 -2.93 1.00 -8.35
C GLY A 25 -3.62 1.15 -9.70
N THR A 26 -3.16 0.43 -10.73
CA THR A 26 -3.76 0.46 -12.07
C THR A 26 -5.19 -0.08 -12.09
N SER A 27 -5.49 -1.08 -11.25
CA SER A 27 -6.83 -1.64 -11.06
C SER A 27 -7.73 -0.80 -10.15
N ARG A 28 -7.21 0.32 -9.61
CA ARG A 28 -7.94 1.25 -8.72
C ARG A 28 -8.47 0.58 -7.45
N MET A 29 -7.75 -0.42 -6.93
CA MET A 29 -8.08 -1.06 -5.66
C MET A 29 -7.90 -0.06 -4.53
N GLN A 30 -8.98 0.25 -3.80
CA GLN A 30 -8.94 1.17 -2.67
C GLN A 30 -8.41 0.46 -1.42
N TYR A 31 -7.49 1.12 -0.73
CA TYR A 31 -6.95 0.68 0.54
C TYR A 31 -6.72 1.92 1.44
N PRO A 32 -6.61 1.74 2.76
CA PRO A 32 -6.30 2.84 3.66
C PRO A 32 -4.92 3.47 3.37
N PRO A 33 -4.77 4.80 3.40
CA PRO A 33 -3.52 5.49 3.02
C PRO A 33 -2.48 5.51 4.16
N ASN A 34 -2.33 4.39 4.88
CA ASN A 34 -1.54 4.31 6.11
C ASN A 34 -0.36 3.33 6.04
N ILE A 35 -0.08 2.84 4.84
CA ILE A 35 1.02 1.95 4.45
C ILE A 35 2.08 2.69 3.63
#